data_AF-A0A7Z7C083-F1
#
_entry.id   AF-A0A7Z7C083-F1
#
_cell.length_a   1.000
_cell.length_b   1.000
_cell.length_c   1.000
_cell.angle_alpha   90.00
_cell.angle_beta   90.00
_cell.angle_gamma   90.00
#
_symmetry.space_group_name_H-M   'P 1'
#
loop_
_entity.id
_entity.type
_entity.pdbx_description
1 polymer ?
#
loop_
_entity_poly.entity_id
_entity_poly.type
_entity_poly.pdbx_seq_one_letter_code
_entity_poly.pdbx_strand_id
1 'polypeptide(L)'
;MFAGLTGWHLLIILAVILLLFGAPKLPALAKSIGQSMRIFKGEVDELKKDGKDGKSDQASDGTATTPAAQSTAAPTVTPAPAPVDPSTESNPKP
;
A
#
# COMPACT_ATOMS: atom_id res chain seq x y z
N MET A 1 -27.54 22.85 19.36
CA MET A 1 -28.43 22.04 18.50
C MET A 1 -27.75 20.79 17.90
N PHE A 2 -26.51 20.41 18.29
CA PHE A 2 -25.79 19.25 17.71
C PHE A 2 -25.64 18.03 18.66
N ALA A 3 -26.26 18.07 19.84
CA ALA A 3 -26.17 17.01 20.84
C ALA A 3 -27.02 15.75 20.52
N GLY A 4 -27.53 15.65 19.28
CA GLY A 4 -28.27 14.49 18.76
C GLY A 4 -27.42 13.52 17.94
N LEU A 5 -26.18 13.89 17.56
CA LEU A 5 -25.20 12.94 17.00
C LEU A 5 -24.53 12.18 18.14
N THR A 6 -25.37 11.60 19.00
CA THR A 6 -25.01 10.59 19.98
C THR A 6 -24.01 9.67 19.30
N GLY A 7 -22.82 9.49 19.89
CA GLY A 7 -21.77 8.66 19.32
C GLY A 7 -22.30 7.34 18.77
N TRP A 8 -23.41 6.85 19.32
CA TRP A 8 -24.21 5.74 18.84
C TRP A 8 -24.61 5.73 17.34
N HIS A 9 -24.69 6.86 16.67
CA HIS A 9 -24.87 6.87 15.21
C HIS A 9 -23.55 6.59 14.50
N LEU A 10 -22.44 7.15 15.01
CA LEU A 10 -21.12 7.01 14.41
C LEU A 10 -20.62 5.55 14.42
N LEU A 11 -20.84 4.81 15.51
CA LEU A 11 -20.49 3.39 15.51
C LEU A 11 -21.43 2.51 14.67
N ILE A 12 -22.71 2.88 14.47
CA ILE A 12 -23.58 2.20 13.50
C ILE A 12 -23.05 2.41 12.08
N ILE A 13 -22.68 3.65 11.73
CA ILE A 13 -22.11 3.98 10.42
C ILE A 13 -20.78 3.24 10.22
N LEU A 14 -19.93 3.20 11.25
CA LEU A 14 -18.67 2.44 11.22
C LEU A 14 -18.93 0.94 11.02
N ALA A 15 -19.94 0.37 11.67
CA ALA A 15 -20.33 -1.02 11.50
C ALA A 15 -20.80 -1.30 10.05
N VAL A 16 -21.59 -0.42 9.45
CA VAL A 16 -22.01 -0.54 8.05
C VAL A 16 -20.80 -0.50 7.11
N ILE A 17 -19.88 0.45 7.30
CA ILE A 17 -18.64 0.54 6.51
C ILE A 17 -17.81 -0.74 6.67
N LEU A 18 -17.67 -1.27 7.89
CA LEU A 18 -16.97 -2.54 8.14
C LEU A 18 -17.63 -3.72 7.42
N LEU A 19 -18.96 -3.76 7.34
CA LEU A 19 -19.69 -4.79 6.60
C LEU A 19 -19.47 -4.68 5.09
N LEU A 20 -19.42 -3.47 4.53
CA LEU A 20 -19.22 -3.25 3.09
C LEU A 20 -17.77 -3.46 2.65
N PHE A 21 -16.82 -2.93 3.42
CA PHE A 21 -15.40 -2.96 3.09
C PHE A 21 -14.69 -4.22 3.64
N GLY A 22 -15.21 -4.80 4.72
CA GLY A 22 -14.62 -5.95 5.39
C GLY A 22 -13.46 -5.60 6.33
N ALA A 23 -13.16 -6.52 7.25
CA ALA A 23 -12.07 -6.39 8.22
C ALA A 23 -10.66 -6.14 7.62
N PRO A 24 -10.23 -6.73 6.49
CA PRO A 24 -8.87 -6.53 5.99
C PRO A 24 -8.68 -5.21 5.21
N LYS A 25 -9.76 -4.57 4.72
CA LYS A 25 -9.63 -3.36 3.87
C LYS A 25 -9.50 -2.07 4.68
N LEU A 26 -10.14 -1.96 5.85
CA LEU A 26 -9.94 -0.80 6.72
C LEU A 26 -8.50 -0.59 7.20
N PRO A 27 -7.77 -1.60 7.72
CA PRO A 27 -6.39 -1.40 8.16
C PRO A 27 -5.45 -1.07 6.99
N ALA A 28 -5.71 -1.63 5.80
CA ALA A 28 -4.94 -1.31 4.60
C ALA A 28 -5.11 0.16 4.19
N LEU A 29 -6.35 0.66 4.13
CA LEU A 29 -6.67 2.05 3.82
C LEU A 29 -6.14 3.03 4.88
N ALA A 30 -6.26 2.66 6.16
CA ALA A 30 -5.72 3.45 7.27
C ALA A 30 -4.19 3.54 7.21
N LYS A 31 -3.49 2.46 6.85
CA LYS A 31 -2.03 2.44 6.72
C LYS A 31 -1.56 3.34 5.57
N SER A 32 -2.22 3.28 4.40
CA SER A 32 -1.87 4.15 3.26
C SER A 32 -2.16 5.63 3.53
N ILE A 33 -3.30 5.95 4.15
CA ILE A 33 -3.65 7.33 4.55
C ILE A 33 -2.72 7.83 5.67
N GLY A 34 -2.38 6.99 6.64
CA GLY A 34 -1.46 7.34 7.72
C GLY A 34 -0.06 7.66 7.22
N GLN A 35 0.42 6.92 6.22
CA GLN A 35 1.72 7.20 5.59
C GLN A 35 1.72 8.54 4.85
N SER A 36 0.68 8.85 4.05
CA SER A 36 0.60 10.14 3.37
C SER A 36 0.42 11.31 4.34
N MET A 37 -0.37 11.13 5.41
CA MET A 37 -0.53 12.12 6.47
C MET A 37 0.76 12.36 7.26
N ARG A 38 1.61 11.35 7.49
CA ARG A 38 2.88 11.53 8.21
C ARG A 38 3.85 12.42 7.41
N ILE A 39 3.94 12.20 6.10
CA ILE A 39 4.77 13.00 5.20
C ILE A 39 4.24 14.44 5.16
N PHE A 40 2.94 14.59 4.89
CA PHE A 40 2.30 15.91 4.85
C PHE A 40 2.40 16.66 6.18
N LYS A 41 2.28 15.97 7.32
CA LYS A 41 2.45 16.57 8.65
C LYS A 41 3.88 17.10 8.85
N GLY A 42 4.88 16.32 8.43
CA GLY A 42 6.29 16.74 8.50
C GLY A 42 6.55 18.01 7.68
N GLU A 43 6.10 18.04 6.43
CA GLU A 43 6.24 19.21 5.56
C GLU A 43 5.49 20.44 6.13
N VAL A 44 4.25 20.25 6.62
CA VAL A 44 3.46 21.33 7.22
C VAL A 44 4.05 21.83 8.54
N ASP A 45 4.63 20.96 9.36
CA ASP A 45 5.29 21.35 10.60
C ASP A 45 6.61 22.08 10.33
N GLU A 46 7.32 21.76 9.23
CA GLU A 46 8.49 22.48 8.75
C GLU A 46 8.13 23.89 8.27
N LEU A 47 7.07 24.03 7.47
CA LEU A 47 6.49 25.32 7.08
C LEU A 47 6.06 26.18 8.28
N LYS A 48 5.57 25.55 9.36
CA LYS A 48 5.20 26.25 10.60
C LYS A 48 6.41 26.64 11.44
N LYS A 49 7.48 25.85 11.40
CA LYS A 49 8.74 26.09 12.12
C LYS A 49 9.62 27.14 11.46
N ASP A 50 9.57 27.28 10.14
CA ASP A 50 10.27 28.36 9.42
C ASP A 50 9.77 29.77 9.83
N GLY A 51 8.61 29.85 10.51
CA GLY A 51 8.10 31.07 11.15
C GLY A 51 8.38 31.24 12.64
N LYS A 52 8.81 30.20 13.38
CA LYS A 52 9.16 30.23 14.82
C LYS A 52 10.10 29.08 15.18
N ASP A 53 11.29 29.48 15.65
CA ASP A 53 12.43 28.71 16.16
C ASP A 53 12.25 27.22 16.50
N GLY A 54 13.23 26.44 16.03
CA GLY A 54 13.23 25.00 15.94
C GLY A 54 13.22 24.22 17.27
N LYS A 55 12.35 23.21 17.30
CA LYS A 55 12.54 21.95 18.03
C LYS A 55 11.63 20.87 17.43
N SER A 56 12.19 19.88 16.75
CA SER A 56 11.44 18.70 16.32
C SER A 56 12.15 17.45 16.81
N ASP A 57 11.56 16.83 17.82
CA ASP A 57 11.92 15.49 18.26
C ASP A 57 11.57 14.48 17.18
N GLN A 58 12.61 13.74 16.80
CA GLN A 58 12.58 12.59 15.94
C GLN A 58 11.82 11.45 16.64
N ALA A 59 10.55 11.23 16.26
CA ALA A 59 9.81 10.04 16.64
C ALA A 59 9.94 8.95 15.58
N SER A 60 10.96 8.12 15.82
CA SER A 60 11.25 6.75 15.42
C SER A 60 10.44 6.09 14.31
N ASP A 61 11.20 5.52 13.38
CA ASP A 61 10.85 4.41 12.51
C ASP A 61 10.37 3.17 13.26
N GLY A 62 9.46 2.43 12.61
CA GLY A 62 9.53 0.97 12.53
C GLY A 62 8.91 0.14 13.66
N THR A 63 7.76 -0.48 13.40
CA THR A 63 7.61 -1.96 13.35
C THR A 63 6.18 -2.33 12.97
N ALA A 64 5.99 -2.79 11.74
CA ALA A 64 5.03 -3.86 11.37
C ALA A 64 5.30 -4.23 9.91
N THR A 65 6.44 -4.86 9.69
CA THR A 65 6.71 -5.71 8.53
C THR A 65 5.98 -7.02 8.76
N THR A 66 4.86 -7.23 8.07
CA THR A 66 4.39 -8.59 7.74
C THR A 66 3.86 -8.61 6.31
N PRO A 67 4.71 -8.75 5.29
CA PRO A 67 4.31 -9.33 4.02
C PRO A 67 4.23 -10.85 4.20
N ALA A 68 3.12 -11.34 4.74
CA ALA A 68 2.77 -12.76 4.71
C ALA A 68 1.56 -12.94 3.79
N ALA A 69 1.81 -12.83 2.49
CA ALA A 69 1.00 -13.45 1.43
C ALA A 69 1.86 -13.58 0.18
N GLN A 70 3.00 -14.27 0.31
CA GLN A 70 3.56 -14.98 -0.84
C GLN A 70 2.55 -16.07 -1.21
N SER A 71 1.59 -15.73 -2.07
CA SER A 71 0.84 -16.72 -2.80
C SER A 71 1.78 -17.31 -3.84
N THR A 72 2.33 -18.47 -3.51
CA THR A 72 3.06 -19.35 -4.40
C THR A 72 2.08 -19.90 -5.45
N ALA A 73 1.82 -19.13 -6.50
CA ALA A 73 1.39 -19.70 -7.77
C ALA A 73 2.67 -19.87 -8.61
N ALA A 74 3.19 -21.09 -8.58
CA ALA A 74 4.38 -21.48 -9.33
C ALA A 74 4.26 -21.09 -10.82
N PRO A 75 5.24 -20.40 -11.42
CA PRO A 75 5.47 -20.57 -12.84
C PRO A 75 6.09 -21.96 -12.99
N THR A 76 5.28 -22.94 -13.37
CA THR A 76 5.80 -24.22 -13.86
C THR A 76 6.62 -23.90 -15.11
N VAL A 77 7.94 -23.79 -14.94
CA VAL A 77 8.89 -23.94 -16.03
C VAL A 77 8.60 -25.28 -16.70
N THR A 78 8.09 -25.23 -17.93
CA THR A 78 8.27 -26.33 -18.88
C THR A 78 9.40 -25.91 -19.82
N PRO A 79 10.65 -26.34 -19.58
CA PRO A 79 11.65 -26.38 -20.62
C PRO A 79 11.39 -27.65 -21.43
N ALA A 80 10.67 -27.53 -22.55
CA ALA A 80 10.59 -28.59 -23.54
C ALA A 80 11.07 -28.02 -24.88
N PRO A 81 12.30 -28.34 -25.29
CA PRO A 81 12.84 -27.95 -26.59
C PRO A 81 12.13 -28.76 -27.66
N ALA A 82 11.30 -28.12 -28.47
CA ALA A 82 10.95 -28.70 -29.76
C ALA A 82 12.16 -28.48 -30.69
N PRO A 83 12.80 -29.55 -31.20
CA PRO A 83 13.80 -29.41 -32.24
C PRO A 83 13.08 -28.88 -33.48
N VAL A 84 13.32 -27.62 -33.84
CA VAL A 84 12.96 -27.15 -35.17
C VAL A 84 14.02 -27.73 -36.11
N ASP A 85 13.60 -28.70 -36.90
CA ASP A 85 14.41 -29.37 -37.94
C ASP A 85 15.00 -28.33 -38.92
N PRO A 86 16.21 -28.56 -39.46
CA PRO A 86 17.10 -27.57 -40.07
C PRO A 86 16.84 -27.41 -41.57
N SER A 87 15.62 -27.05 -41.96
CA SER A 87 15.29 -26.80 -43.37
C SER A 87 14.75 -25.39 -43.56
N THR A 88 15.46 -24.60 -44.37
CA THR A 88 15.14 -23.23 -44.85
C THR A 88 15.85 -22.08 -44.13
N GLU A 89 17.17 -22.00 -44.28
CA GLU A 89 17.88 -20.72 -44.51
C GLU A 89 19.17 -21.08 -45.25
N SER A 90 19.04 -21.29 -46.56
CA SER A 90 20.14 -21.46 -47.49
C SER A 90 20.97 -20.17 -47.53
N ASN A 91 22.03 -20.18 -46.74
CA ASN A 91 23.34 -19.54 -46.87
C ASN A 91 23.50 -18.30 -47.79
N PRO A 92 24.22 -17.25 -47.34
CA PRO A 92 24.30 -15.94 -47.98
C PRO A 92 25.41 -15.81 -49.04
N LYS A 93 25.23 -14.79 -49.89
CA LYS A 93 26.23 -13.94 -50.60
C LYS A 93 27.00 -14.57 -51.80
N PRO A 94 27.12 -13.85 -52.93
CA PRO A 94 28.26 -12.94 -53.19
C PRO A 94 27.92 -11.44 -53.17
#